data_AF-A0A5N7MCN9-F1
#
_entry.id   AF-A0A5N7MCN9-F1
#
_cell.length_a   1.000
_cell.length_b   1.000
_cell.length_c   1.000
_cell.angle_alpha   90.00
_cell.angle_beta   90.00
_cell.angle_gamma   90.00
#
_symmetry.space_group_name_H-M   'P 1'
#
loop_
_entity.id
_entity.type
_entity.pdbx_description
1 polymer ?
#
loop_
_entity_poly.entity_id
_entity_poly.type
_entity_poly.pdbx_seq_one_letter_code
_entity_poly.pdbx_strand_id
1 'polypeptide(L)'
;MKSFSILSAAIFGIFLATSGAALAVDSDPQDVSDQPAQQPVQKSCLEWAEIAERYYRMPKGMMVALIQNESRGNANALNIDGKAVLATSAEMAALIVVARSKTATQIDVGCGQINLKWHASGFKTLGTLLDPRINVSYAAWHLSNLQKQTGSWVKAAARYHSYKPENQERYICRLWETMKKNKAQAVEMSEVCGSQQTSALQ
;
A
#
# COMPACT_ATOMS: atom_id res chain seq x y z
N MET A 1 -78.87 -30.47 30.37
CA MET A 1 -79.32 -31.56 31.26
C MET A 1 -78.13 -32.04 32.09
N LYS A 2 -78.36 -32.15 33.40
CA LYS A 2 -77.55 -32.83 34.45
C LYS A 2 -76.25 -32.17 34.93
N SER A 3 -76.40 -31.49 36.07
CA SER A 3 -75.43 -31.38 37.16
C SER A 3 -74.85 -32.73 37.57
N PHE A 4 -73.65 -32.76 38.17
CA PHE A 4 -73.39 -33.40 39.48
C PHE A 4 -71.94 -33.08 39.94
N SER A 5 -71.84 -32.53 41.15
CA SER A 5 -70.64 -32.57 41.99
C SER A 5 -70.53 -33.95 42.65
N ILE A 6 -69.32 -34.37 43.09
CA ILE A 6 -68.98 -34.85 44.45
C ILE A 6 -67.50 -35.29 44.55
N LEU A 7 -66.96 -35.03 45.74
CA LEU A 7 -65.67 -35.27 46.40
C LEU A 7 -64.98 -36.64 46.25
N SER A 8 -63.63 -36.65 46.33
CA SER A 8 -62.81 -37.33 47.37
C SER A 8 -61.31 -37.21 47.00
N ALA A 9 -60.48 -36.49 47.76
CA ALA A 9 -59.72 -36.93 48.95
C ALA A 9 -58.32 -37.52 48.62
N ALA A 10 -57.34 -36.61 48.74
CA ALA A 10 -55.90 -36.71 49.03
C ALA A 10 -55.20 -38.07 49.09
N ILE A 11 -54.00 -38.16 48.47
CA ILE A 11 -52.77 -38.62 49.14
C ILE A 11 -51.56 -37.78 48.68
N PHE A 12 -50.85 -37.29 49.68
CA PHE A 12 -49.58 -36.57 49.67
C PHE A 12 -48.47 -37.31 48.90
N GLY A 13 -47.81 -36.60 47.98
CA GLY A 13 -46.59 -37.04 47.30
C GLY A 13 -45.62 -35.88 47.17
N ILE A 14 -44.82 -35.70 48.21
CA ILE A 14 -43.73 -34.73 48.36
C ILE A 14 -42.77 -34.85 47.18
N PHE A 15 -42.48 -33.75 46.47
CA PHE A 15 -41.11 -33.46 46.03
C PHE A 15 -40.91 -31.95 45.80
N LEU A 16 -39.79 -31.49 46.33
CA LEU A 16 -39.37 -30.11 46.49
C LEU A 16 -39.19 -29.40 45.14
N ALA A 17 -39.71 -28.17 45.04
CA ALA A 17 -39.05 -27.12 44.29
C ALA A 17 -39.35 -25.78 44.96
N THR A 18 -38.27 -25.14 45.37
CA THR A 18 -38.18 -23.81 45.96
C THR A 18 -39.05 -22.78 45.25
N SER A 19 -39.76 -21.94 46.01
CA SER A 19 -40.43 -20.75 45.50
C SER A 19 -39.44 -19.90 44.68
N GLY A 20 -39.70 -19.84 43.38
CA GLY A 20 -39.17 -18.78 42.54
C GLY A 20 -39.70 -17.45 43.06
N ALA A 21 -38.80 -16.65 43.63
CA ALA A 21 -38.90 -15.22 43.41
C ALA A 21 -38.59 -15.01 41.93
N ALA A 22 -39.61 -14.70 41.14
CA ALA A 22 -39.41 -14.14 39.82
C ALA A 22 -38.70 -12.80 40.02
N LEU A 23 -37.37 -12.82 39.98
CA LEU A 23 -36.61 -11.63 39.63
C LEU A 23 -37.00 -11.34 38.19
N ALA A 24 -37.81 -10.31 38.00
CA ALA A 24 -37.87 -9.61 36.75
C ALA A 24 -36.44 -9.12 36.48
N VAL A 25 -35.67 -9.93 35.74
CA VAL A 25 -34.57 -9.40 34.95
C VAL A 25 -35.29 -8.63 33.86
N ASP A 26 -35.42 -7.33 34.10
CA ASP A 26 -35.61 -6.36 33.05
C ASP A 26 -34.43 -6.57 32.09
N SER A 27 -34.69 -7.35 31.04
CA SER A 27 -33.74 -7.56 29.97
C SER A 27 -33.69 -6.26 29.20
N ASP A 28 -32.93 -5.31 29.73
CA ASP A 28 -32.54 -4.10 29.03
C ASP A 28 -31.93 -4.54 27.68
N PRO A 29 -32.58 -4.22 26.55
CA PRO A 29 -32.13 -4.68 25.25
C PRO A 29 -30.83 -3.94 24.94
N GLN A 30 -29.72 -4.60 25.23
CA GLN A 30 -28.45 -4.47 24.51
C GLN A 30 -28.14 -3.04 24.02
N ASP A 31 -27.48 -2.25 24.87
CA ASP A 31 -26.64 -1.13 24.42
C ASP A 31 -25.44 -1.69 23.63
N VAL A 32 -25.72 -2.18 22.42
CA VAL A 32 -24.70 -2.39 21.39
C VAL A 32 -24.59 -1.06 20.69
N SER A 33 -23.69 -0.22 21.20
CA SER A 33 -23.37 1.07 20.61
C SER A 33 -23.17 0.93 19.09
N ASP A 34 -24.05 1.59 18.32
CA ASP A 34 -23.95 1.84 16.88
C ASP A 34 -22.70 2.68 16.57
N GLN A 35 -21.52 2.08 16.67
CA GLN A 35 -20.30 2.67 16.13
C GLN A 35 -20.20 2.27 14.65
N PRO A 36 -20.30 3.21 13.69
CA PRO A 36 -20.13 2.88 12.29
C PRO A 36 -18.75 2.26 12.09
N ALA A 37 -18.68 1.11 11.43
CA ALA A 37 -17.43 0.45 11.09
C ALA A 37 -16.49 1.46 10.42
N GLN A 38 -15.43 1.87 11.13
CA GLN A 38 -14.46 2.82 10.60
C GLN A 38 -13.81 2.20 9.37
N GLN A 39 -14.06 2.81 8.21
CA GLN A 39 -13.39 2.47 6.96
C GLN A 39 -11.88 2.45 7.21
N PRO A 40 -11.15 1.39 6.82
CA PRO A 40 -9.72 1.31 7.08
C PRO A 40 -9.02 2.51 6.46
N VAL A 41 -8.28 3.27 7.28
CA VAL A 41 -7.51 4.45 6.84
C VAL A 41 -6.55 4.03 5.72
N GLN A 42 -6.82 4.49 4.50
CA GLN A 42 -5.99 4.22 3.34
C GLN A 42 -4.72 5.06 3.43
N LYS A 43 -3.57 4.39 3.56
CA LYS A 43 -2.26 5.05 3.57
C LYS A 43 -1.86 5.48 2.16
N SER A 44 -1.24 6.64 2.06
CA SER A 44 -0.67 7.22 0.84
C SER A 44 0.55 6.44 0.33
N CYS A 45 0.98 6.76 -0.90
CA CYS A 45 2.22 6.20 -1.46
C CYS A 45 3.44 6.45 -0.55
N LEU A 46 3.52 7.63 0.09
CA LEU A 46 4.68 8.00 0.92
C LEU A 46 4.66 7.27 2.27
N GLU A 47 3.50 7.09 2.89
CA GLU A 47 3.39 6.31 4.12
C GLU A 47 3.76 4.84 3.90
N TRP A 48 3.35 4.26 2.77
CA TRP A 48 3.79 2.92 2.39
C TRP A 48 5.28 2.84 2.10
N ALA A 49 5.88 3.91 1.56
CA ALA A 49 7.31 3.97 1.33
C ALA A 49 8.09 3.91 2.65
N GLU A 50 7.67 4.68 3.66
CA GLU A 50 8.28 4.64 4.99
C GLU A 50 8.14 3.26 5.66
N ILE A 51 6.99 2.60 5.50
CA ILE A 51 6.78 1.23 5.99
C ILE A 51 7.75 0.27 5.30
N ALA A 52 7.88 0.38 3.97
CA ALA A 52 8.77 -0.46 3.19
C ALA A 52 10.25 -0.26 3.55
N GLU A 53 10.68 0.97 3.83
CA GLU A 53 12.04 1.25 4.28
C GLU A 53 12.38 0.49 5.55
N ARG A 54 11.48 0.50 6.54
CA ARG A 54 11.66 -0.24 7.79
C ARG A 54 11.69 -1.75 7.56
N TYR A 55 10.80 -2.26 6.72
CA TYR A 55 10.69 -3.70 6.43
C TYR A 55 11.95 -4.25 5.74
N TYR A 56 12.45 -3.56 4.71
CA TYR A 56 13.62 -3.99 3.93
C TYR A 56 14.96 -3.47 4.47
N ARG A 57 14.95 -2.72 5.58
CA ARG A 57 16.14 -2.07 6.16
C ARG A 57 16.86 -1.17 5.15
N MET A 58 16.08 -0.39 4.41
CA MET A 58 16.59 0.61 3.48
C MET A 58 17.11 1.83 4.25
N PRO A 59 18.03 2.63 3.67
CA PRO A 59 18.38 3.94 4.21
C PRO A 59 17.13 4.79 4.37
N LYS A 60 16.99 5.43 5.54
CA LYS A 60 15.83 6.27 5.87
C LYS A 60 15.64 7.37 4.82
N GLY A 61 14.43 7.49 4.30
CA GLY A 61 14.03 8.48 3.29
C GLY A 61 14.37 8.13 1.85
N MET A 62 15.04 7.01 1.60
CA MET A 62 15.41 6.58 0.24
C MET A 62 14.19 6.16 -0.60
N MET A 63 13.32 5.32 -0.06
CA MET A 63 12.11 4.89 -0.77
C MET A 63 11.13 6.05 -0.92
N VAL A 64 11.02 6.90 0.10
CA VAL A 64 10.21 8.13 0.03
C VAL A 64 10.69 9.02 -1.13
N ALA A 65 12.00 9.27 -1.21
CA ALA A 65 12.58 10.08 -2.29
C ALA A 65 12.43 9.43 -3.67
N LEU A 66 12.55 8.09 -3.76
CA LEU A 66 12.31 7.34 -4.98
C LEU A 66 10.87 7.55 -5.46
N ILE A 67 9.87 7.29 -4.61
CA ILE A 67 8.45 7.46 -4.95
C ILE A 67 8.12 8.91 -5.36
N GLN A 68 8.75 9.90 -4.72
CA GLN A 68 8.61 11.31 -5.12
C GLN A 68 9.18 11.59 -6.52
N ASN A 69 10.32 11.00 -6.88
CA ASN A 69 10.91 11.15 -8.20
C ASN A 69 10.15 10.39 -9.29
N GLU A 70 9.57 9.24 -8.96
CA GLU A 70 8.82 8.42 -9.92
C GLU A 70 7.45 9.01 -10.23
N SER A 71 6.67 9.41 -9.22
CA SER A 71 5.26 9.77 -9.40
C SER A 71 4.81 11.01 -8.65
N ARG A 72 5.72 11.69 -7.94
CA ARG A 72 5.38 12.71 -6.93
C ARG A 72 4.45 12.17 -5.83
N GLY A 73 4.50 10.85 -5.57
CA GLY A 73 3.62 10.18 -4.61
C GLY A 73 2.18 9.99 -5.08
N ASN A 74 1.93 10.03 -6.39
CA ASN A 74 0.59 9.88 -6.94
C ASN A 74 0.32 8.43 -7.42
N ALA A 75 -0.67 7.78 -6.82
CA ALA A 75 -1.03 6.40 -7.15
C ALA A 75 -1.69 6.24 -8.53
N ASN A 76 -2.22 7.33 -9.11
CA ASN A 76 -2.91 7.35 -10.40
C ASN A 76 -2.03 7.94 -11.53
N ALA A 77 -0.73 8.12 -11.27
CA ALA A 77 0.22 8.55 -12.27
C ALA A 77 0.55 7.41 -13.24
N LEU A 78 0.57 7.74 -14.52
CA LEU A 78 0.96 6.86 -15.60
C LEU A 78 2.06 7.51 -16.43
N ASN A 79 2.95 6.70 -16.97
CA ASN A 79 3.83 7.08 -18.08
C ASN A 79 3.53 6.17 -19.26
N ILE A 80 3.23 6.74 -20.42
CA ILE A 80 2.89 6.00 -21.64
C ILE A 80 3.86 6.45 -22.74
N ASP A 81 4.80 5.57 -23.08
CA ASP A 81 5.88 5.82 -24.06
C ASP A 81 6.64 7.14 -23.82
N GLY A 82 6.91 7.47 -22.55
CA GLY A 82 7.60 8.70 -22.13
C GLY A 82 6.69 9.88 -21.86
N LYS A 83 5.38 9.77 -22.12
CA LYS A 83 4.40 10.83 -21.85
C LYS A 83 3.75 10.62 -20.49
N ALA A 84 3.93 11.60 -19.59
CA ALA A 84 3.24 11.65 -18.32
C ALA A 84 1.72 11.86 -18.50
N VAL A 85 0.93 11.05 -17.82
CA VAL A 85 -0.53 11.13 -17.77
C VAL A 85 -0.96 11.00 -16.31
N LEU A 86 -1.80 11.92 -15.83
CA LEU A 86 -2.36 11.85 -14.49
C LEU A 86 -3.86 11.62 -14.58
N ALA A 87 -4.32 10.47 -14.09
CA ALA A 87 -5.75 10.16 -14.05
C ALA A 87 -6.41 10.71 -12.77
N THR A 88 -7.71 10.97 -12.85
CA THR A 88 -8.50 11.47 -11.72
C THR A 88 -8.83 10.39 -10.69
N SER A 89 -8.83 9.12 -11.08
CA SER A 89 -9.07 7.98 -10.19
C SER A 89 -8.28 6.74 -10.64
N ALA A 90 -8.25 5.71 -9.79
CA ALA A 90 -7.64 4.43 -10.13
C ALA A 90 -8.42 3.73 -11.26
N GLU A 91 -9.75 3.83 -11.27
CA GLU A 91 -10.59 3.28 -12.34
C GLU A 91 -10.25 3.95 -13.68
N MET A 92 -10.13 5.28 -13.69
CA MET A 92 -9.76 6.01 -14.91
C MET A 92 -8.34 5.66 -15.37
N ALA A 93 -7.39 5.53 -14.44
CA ALA A 93 -6.03 5.08 -14.78
C ALA A 93 -6.05 3.68 -15.42
N ALA A 94 -6.79 2.73 -14.83
CA ALA A 94 -6.92 1.38 -15.37
C ALA A 94 -7.55 1.38 -16.77
N LEU A 95 -8.59 2.19 -17.00
CA LEU A 95 -9.22 2.35 -18.33
C LEU A 95 -8.24 2.91 -19.36
N ILE A 96 -7.45 3.93 -19.00
CA ILE A 96 -6.41 4.49 -19.87
C ILE A 96 -5.38 3.42 -20.24
N VAL A 97 -4.91 2.64 -19.26
CA VAL A 97 -3.96 1.56 -19.51
C VAL A 97 -4.55 0.52 -20.47
N VAL A 98 -5.79 0.08 -20.24
CA VAL A 98 -6.47 -0.88 -21.14
C VAL A 98 -6.63 -0.32 -22.55
N ALA A 99 -7.02 0.95 -22.68
CA ALA A 99 -7.18 1.60 -23.98
C ALA A 99 -5.85 1.74 -24.75
N ARG A 100 -4.72 1.82 -24.04
CA ARG A 100 -3.39 2.02 -24.63
C ARG A 100 -2.56 0.74 -24.77
N SER A 101 -2.96 -0.35 -24.12
CA SER A 101 -2.16 -1.59 -24.04
C SER A 101 -1.87 -2.25 -25.39
N LYS A 102 -2.70 -2.01 -26.40
CA LYS A 102 -2.50 -2.53 -27.77
C LYS A 102 -1.54 -1.71 -28.62
N THR A 103 -1.32 -0.44 -28.28
CA THR A 103 -0.56 0.50 -29.12
C THR A 103 0.72 1.01 -28.46
N ALA A 104 0.73 1.07 -27.12
CA ALA A 104 1.87 1.55 -26.37
C ALA A 104 2.89 0.44 -26.16
N THR A 105 4.17 0.79 -26.14
CA THR A 105 5.27 -0.16 -25.94
C THR A 105 5.71 -0.23 -24.49
N GLN A 106 5.70 0.91 -23.79
CA GLN A 106 6.10 1.06 -22.41
C GLN A 106 4.98 1.77 -21.66
N ILE A 107 4.46 1.12 -20.61
CA ILE A 107 3.49 1.72 -19.69
C ILE A 107 4.01 1.53 -18.27
N ASP A 108 4.25 2.62 -17.57
CA ASP A 108 4.61 2.63 -16.15
C ASP A 108 3.42 3.08 -15.31
N VAL A 109 3.21 2.43 -14.16
CA VAL A 109 1.96 2.58 -13.38
C VAL A 109 2.23 2.90 -11.92
N GLY A 110 1.53 3.92 -11.43
CA GLY A 110 1.32 4.21 -10.01
C GLY A 110 2.54 4.75 -9.26
N CYS A 111 2.50 4.60 -7.93
CA CYS A 111 3.44 5.23 -7.00
C CYS A 111 4.92 5.06 -7.40
N GLY A 112 5.32 3.82 -7.72
CA GLY A 112 6.69 3.46 -8.06
C GLY A 112 6.96 3.35 -9.57
N GLN A 113 6.00 3.74 -10.41
CA GLN A 113 6.10 3.65 -11.87
C GLN A 113 6.52 2.24 -12.33
N ILE A 114 5.76 1.22 -11.92
CA ILE A 114 6.04 -0.17 -12.28
C ILE A 114 5.73 -0.40 -13.75
N ASN A 115 6.76 -0.76 -14.53
CA ASN A 115 6.64 -1.01 -15.96
C ASN A 115 5.92 -2.34 -16.25
N LEU A 116 4.80 -2.27 -16.97
CA LEU A 116 3.98 -3.44 -17.28
C LEU A 116 4.66 -4.47 -18.17
N LYS A 117 5.55 -4.05 -19.09
CA LYS A 117 6.25 -4.98 -19.99
C LYS A 117 7.11 -5.98 -19.23
N TRP A 118 7.72 -5.54 -18.13
CA TRP A 118 8.66 -6.36 -17.35
C TRP A 118 8.01 -7.02 -16.13
N HIS A 119 6.94 -6.45 -15.60
CA HIS A 119 6.41 -6.81 -14.29
C HIS A 119 4.93 -7.21 -14.26
N ALA A 120 4.22 -7.20 -15.39
CA ALA A 120 2.78 -7.51 -15.41
C ALA A 120 2.44 -8.89 -14.82
N SER A 121 3.30 -9.90 -14.98
CA SER A 121 3.08 -11.25 -14.44
C SER A 121 2.99 -11.30 -12.91
N GLY A 122 3.42 -10.25 -12.21
CA GLY A 122 3.29 -10.13 -10.75
C GLY A 122 1.88 -9.79 -10.26
N PHE A 123 0.93 -9.48 -11.15
CA PHE A 123 -0.38 -8.91 -10.76
C PHE A 123 -1.56 -9.63 -11.40
N LYS A 124 -2.63 -9.80 -10.61
CA LYS A 124 -3.90 -10.39 -11.08
C LYS A 124 -4.72 -9.43 -11.93
N THR A 125 -4.73 -8.13 -11.58
CA THR A 125 -5.48 -7.09 -12.30
C THR A 125 -4.72 -5.76 -12.28
N LEU A 126 -4.99 -4.88 -13.25
CA LEU A 126 -4.40 -3.53 -13.29
C LEU A 126 -4.83 -2.65 -12.11
N GLY A 127 -6.08 -2.77 -11.66
CA GLY A 127 -6.56 -2.04 -10.47
C GLY A 127 -5.75 -2.37 -9.23
N THR A 128 -5.26 -3.61 -9.12
CA THR A 128 -4.36 -4.04 -8.04
C THR A 128 -3.03 -3.26 -8.06
N LEU A 129 -2.52 -2.88 -9.24
CA LEU A 129 -1.28 -2.13 -9.38
C LEU A 129 -1.43 -0.63 -9.06
N LEU A 130 -2.66 -0.11 -9.04
CA LEU A 130 -2.96 1.28 -8.68
C LEU A 130 -3.24 1.43 -7.17
N ASP A 131 -3.40 0.32 -6.45
CA ASP A 131 -3.45 0.34 -4.98
C ASP A 131 -2.07 0.76 -4.42
N PRO A 132 -1.99 1.82 -3.59
CA PRO A 132 -0.72 2.32 -3.07
C PRO A 132 0.07 1.29 -2.27
N ARG A 133 -0.61 0.44 -1.48
CA ARG A 133 0.04 -0.58 -0.67
C ARG A 133 0.73 -1.57 -1.59
N ILE A 134 0.02 -2.09 -2.59
CA ILE A 134 0.52 -3.14 -3.46
C ILE A 134 1.62 -2.60 -4.38
N ASN A 135 1.41 -1.43 -4.98
CA ASN A 135 2.40 -0.81 -5.87
C ASN A 135 3.73 -0.56 -5.15
N VAL A 136 3.68 0.09 -3.99
CA VAL A 136 4.89 0.44 -3.22
C VAL A 136 5.55 -0.82 -2.65
N SER A 137 4.77 -1.80 -2.18
CA SER A 137 5.32 -3.08 -1.70
C SER A 137 6.08 -3.82 -2.81
N TYR A 138 5.52 -3.84 -4.02
CA TYR A 138 6.17 -4.46 -5.17
C TYR A 138 7.43 -3.70 -5.60
N ALA A 139 7.37 -2.36 -5.66
CA ALA A 139 8.52 -1.50 -5.95
C ALA A 139 9.66 -1.75 -4.95
N ALA A 140 9.34 -1.80 -3.65
CA ALA A 140 10.31 -2.05 -2.59
C ALA A 140 10.91 -3.46 -2.65
N TRP A 141 10.09 -4.48 -2.94
CA TRP A 141 10.57 -5.84 -3.17
C TRP A 141 11.54 -5.90 -4.35
N HIS A 142 11.21 -5.25 -5.46
CA HIS A 142 12.06 -5.20 -6.65
C HIS A 142 13.39 -4.50 -6.34
N LEU A 143 13.34 -3.34 -5.69
CA LEU A 143 14.53 -2.60 -5.27
C LEU A 143 15.41 -3.42 -4.31
N SER A 144 14.81 -4.14 -3.36
CA SER A 144 15.56 -5.02 -2.45
C SER A 144 16.26 -6.16 -3.19
N ASN A 145 15.63 -6.75 -4.20
CA ASN A 145 16.28 -7.78 -5.01
C ASN A 145 17.44 -7.21 -5.83
N LEU A 146 17.31 -6.00 -6.37
CA LEU A 146 18.42 -5.31 -7.01
C LEU A 146 19.56 -5.04 -6.01
N GLN A 147 19.24 -4.65 -4.77
CA GLN A 147 20.26 -4.46 -3.74
C GLN A 147 21.01 -5.75 -3.41
N LYS A 148 20.32 -6.89 -3.33
CA LYS A 148 20.98 -8.19 -3.14
C LYS A 148 21.94 -8.52 -4.28
N GLN A 149 21.60 -8.13 -5.51
CA GLN A 149 22.44 -8.36 -6.69
C GLN A 149 23.62 -7.39 -6.80
N THR A 150 23.47 -6.15 -6.35
CA THR A 150 24.50 -5.10 -6.49
C THR A 150 25.36 -4.91 -5.26
N GLY A 151 24.91 -5.37 -4.09
CA GLY A 151 25.52 -5.11 -2.79
C GLY A 151 25.40 -3.66 -2.29
N SER A 152 24.69 -2.78 -3.01
CA SER A 152 24.59 -1.36 -2.67
C SER A 152 23.22 -0.80 -3.02
N TRP A 153 22.62 -0.08 -2.07
CA TRP A 153 21.34 0.61 -2.27
C TRP A 153 21.42 1.66 -3.37
N VAL A 154 22.52 2.43 -3.45
CA VAL A 154 22.73 3.40 -4.53
C VAL A 154 22.77 2.71 -5.89
N LYS A 155 23.55 1.63 -6.03
CA LYS A 155 23.60 0.84 -7.28
C LYS A 155 22.25 0.19 -7.61
N ALA A 156 21.48 -0.20 -6.59
CA ALA A 156 20.15 -0.76 -6.76
C ALA A 156 19.17 0.29 -7.31
N ALA A 157 19.15 1.50 -6.76
CA ALA A 157 18.30 2.59 -7.25
C ALA A 157 18.67 3.00 -8.68
N ALA A 158 19.96 3.03 -9.01
CA ALA A 158 20.43 3.24 -10.37
C ALA A 158 19.83 2.20 -11.33
N ARG A 159 19.98 0.90 -11.00
CA ARG A 159 19.42 -0.20 -11.82
C ARG A 159 17.90 -0.22 -11.87
N TYR A 160 17.23 0.21 -10.80
CA TYR A 160 15.77 0.34 -10.74
C TYR A 160 15.27 1.29 -11.84
N HIS A 161 15.95 2.41 -12.02
CA HIS A 161 15.57 3.41 -13.02
C HIS A 161 15.92 3.01 -14.46
N SER A 162 17.11 2.46 -14.70
CA SER A 162 17.58 2.15 -16.06
C SER A 162 18.77 1.20 -16.05
N TYR A 163 18.90 0.36 -17.08
CA TYR A 163 20.11 -0.44 -17.35
C TYR A 163 21.20 0.32 -18.13
N LYS A 164 20.88 1.50 -18.68
CA LYS A 164 21.84 2.37 -19.39
C LYS A 164 22.61 3.27 -18.41
N PRO A 165 23.95 3.21 -18.34
CA PRO A 165 24.76 3.94 -17.35
C PRO A 165 24.52 5.46 -17.30
N GLU A 166 24.39 6.11 -18.45
CA GLU A 166 24.19 7.57 -18.55
C GLU A 166 22.88 8.04 -17.90
N ASN A 167 21.85 7.19 -17.87
CA ASN A 167 20.59 7.49 -17.20
C ASN A 167 20.66 7.24 -15.69
N GLN A 168 21.55 6.34 -15.24
CA GLN A 168 21.69 5.97 -13.84
C GLN A 168 22.26 7.13 -13.03
N GLU A 169 23.35 7.72 -13.47
CA GLU A 169 24.02 8.82 -12.75
C GLU A 169 23.09 10.02 -12.57
N ARG A 170 22.48 10.50 -13.66
CA ARG A 170 21.49 11.58 -13.63
C ARG A 170 20.32 11.29 -12.68
N TYR A 171 19.88 10.04 -12.63
CA TYR A 171 18.82 9.65 -11.70
C TYR A 171 19.28 9.69 -10.25
N ILE A 172 20.46 9.14 -9.94
CA ILE A 172 21.02 9.17 -8.59
C ILE A 172 21.18 10.60 -8.09
N CYS A 173 21.58 11.55 -8.93
CA CYS A 173 21.69 12.94 -8.50
C CYS A 173 20.33 13.61 -8.23
N ARG A 174 19.30 13.29 -9.01
CA ARG A 174 17.93 13.70 -8.67
C ARG A 174 17.45 13.07 -7.36
N LEU A 175 17.77 11.80 -7.14
CA LEU A 175 17.43 11.10 -5.89
C LEU A 175 18.12 11.71 -4.68
N TRP A 176 19.42 12.01 -4.79
CA TRP A 176 20.21 12.68 -3.78
C TRP A 176 19.64 14.05 -3.41
N GLU A 177 19.30 14.88 -4.41
CA GLU A 177 18.69 16.19 -4.17
C GLU A 177 17.33 16.09 -3.47
N THR A 178 16.51 15.10 -3.83
CA THR A 178 15.23 14.86 -3.15
C THR A 178 15.45 14.39 -1.70
N MET A 179 16.41 13.49 -1.45
CA MET A 179 16.77 13.06 -0.09
C MET A 179 17.28 14.22 0.76
N LYS A 180 18.12 15.10 0.21
CA LYS A 180 18.59 16.33 0.89
C LYS A 180 17.43 17.25 1.27
N LYS A 181 16.50 17.51 0.35
CA LYS A 181 15.30 18.32 0.61
C LYS A 181 14.45 17.72 1.74
N ASN A 182 14.37 16.39 1.80
CA ASN A 182 13.66 15.66 2.85
C ASN A 182 14.45 15.54 4.16
N LYS A 183 15.66 16.10 4.26
CA LYS A 183 16.57 15.98 5.42
C LYS A 183 16.93 14.51 5.74
N ALA A 184 16.98 13.65 4.73
CA ALA A 184 17.43 12.26 4.83
C ALA A 184 18.96 12.16 4.70
N GLN A 185 19.56 11.16 5.33
CA GLN A 185 21.00 10.89 5.19
C GLN A 185 21.27 10.24 3.83
N ALA A 186 22.16 10.84 3.03
CA ALA A 186 22.41 10.41 1.65
C ALA A 186 23.91 10.45 1.27
N VAL A 187 24.78 10.07 2.21
CA VAL A 187 26.25 10.20 2.09
C VAL A 187 26.78 9.43 0.86
N GLU A 188 26.38 8.17 0.69
CA GLU A 188 26.84 7.32 -0.43
C GLU A 188 26.46 7.87 -1.83
N MET A 189 25.39 8.67 -1.94
CA MET A 189 24.95 9.21 -3.23
C MET A 189 25.75 10.45 -3.66
N SER A 190 26.31 11.20 -2.71
CA SER A 190 27.12 12.39 -3.03
C SER A 190 28.40 12.06 -3.79
N GLU A 191 28.96 10.87 -3.58
CA GLU A 191 30.17 10.39 -4.27
C GLU A 191 29.92 10.17 -5.77
N VAL A 192 28.69 9.75 -6.14
CA VAL A 192 28.29 9.54 -7.53
C VAL A 192 28.04 10.87 -8.26
N CYS A 193 27.60 11.90 -7.54
CA CYS A 193 27.28 13.20 -8.12
C CYS A 193 28.44 14.18 -8.18
N GLY A 194 29.48 13.97 -7.37
CA GLY A 194 30.66 14.85 -7.28
C GLY A 194 31.55 14.83 -8.52
N SER A 195 31.55 13.77 -9.33
CA SER A 195 32.43 13.63 -10.50
C SER A 195 32.14 14.60 -11.66
N GLN A 196 30.96 15.23 -11.72
CA GLN A 196 30.61 16.17 -12.78
C GLN A 196 30.96 17.63 -12.49
N GLN A 197 31.15 18.02 -11.23
CA GLN A 197 31.54 19.39 -10.90
C GLN A 197 32.96 19.73 -11.38
N THR A 198 33.83 18.72 -11.52
CA THR A 198 35.19 18.88 -12.07
C THR A 198 35.26 18.86 -13.59
N SER A 199 34.28 18.28 -14.29
CA SER A 199 34.29 18.18 -15.77
C SER A 199 33.57 19.34 -16.48
N ALA A 200 32.81 20.17 -15.74
CA ALA A 200 32.14 21.36 -16.30
C ALA A 200 32.98 22.64 -16.18
N LEU A 201 34.24 22.53 -15.74
CA LEU A 201 35.20 23.63 -15.56
C LEU A 201 36.51 23.42 -16.36
N GLN A 202 36.51 22.51 -17.33
CA GLN A 202 37.57 22.33 -18.33
C GLN A 202 36.97 22.48 -19.72
#